data_AF-A0A544Y567-F1
#
_entry.id   AF-A0A544Y567-F1
#
_cell.length_a   1.000
_cell.length_b   1.000
_cell.length_c   1.000
_cell.angle_alpha   90.00
_cell.angle_beta   90.00
_cell.angle_gamma   90.00
#
_symmetry.space_group_name_H-M   'P 1'
#
loop_
_entity.id
_entity.type
_entity.pdbx_description
1 polymer ?
#
loop_
_entity_poly.entity_id
_entity_poly.type
_entity_poly.pdbx_seq_one_letter_code
_entity_poly.pdbx_strand_id
1 'polypeptide(L)'
;MFSGSPCTAQGTGGSAVGSPSTWGPSRPAITYPYGRGVVVRQADGVSDHAPRGDAGAPRAQVGPNPQHLLTTLLGEYLDSDDASLPSMAVVAILREFGISEPSARAALSRLTKRGLIAVRGSGRPPVYHLTPQAIARHRARMDHFLSFGARPRQWTGEWVTVSFSIPQSAQPQSGQTQSGQTQSGQAQTGQAPRHAVRKALGALGFARLYDSVWIRPGSDPAPVSQALRDILDDVDGARWSVMITRFAEETGPHGPAAAYDLAGLASAYEAFIARYSDLRVAVRNGDVDATRALVARTSVMDSWRKFPDIDPDLPEHLLPAPWPRQAARELMLEIHSALGSLAEARLIEVATPYWPDAASWITHFEASEVAASVSGDGIGGDGFGGDGIGGNG
;
A
#
# COMPACT_ATOMS: atom_id res chain seq x y z
N MET A 1 -20.88 37.76 -51.03
CA MET A 1 -20.99 39.24 -51.02
C MET A 1 -20.66 39.72 -49.62
N PHE A 2 -19.63 40.58 -49.50
CA PHE A 2 -19.18 41.42 -48.38
C PHE A 2 -18.86 40.72 -47.03
N SER A 3 -17.60 40.56 -46.60
CA SER A 3 -16.51 41.53 -46.33
C SER A 3 -16.84 42.55 -45.24
N GLY A 4 -16.03 42.55 -44.16
CA GLY A 4 -15.98 43.66 -43.19
C GLY A 4 -15.35 43.32 -41.84
N SER A 5 -14.01 43.30 -41.76
CA SER A 5 -13.31 43.87 -40.59
C SER A 5 -13.39 45.40 -40.69
N PRO A 6 -13.18 46.22 -39.62
CA PRO A 6 -11.80 46.48 -39.18
C PRO A 6 -11.61 46.96 -37.70
N CYS A 7 -10.33 47.23 -37.39
CA CYS A 7 -9.79 48.28 -36.51
C CYS A 7 -9.38 47.98 -35.05
N THR A 8 -8.07 47.75 -34.96
CA THR A 8 -7.01 48.07 -33.97
C THR A 8 -7.08 49.44 -33.27
N ALA A 9 -6.64 49.49 -32.00
CA ALA A 9 -5.88 50.59 -31.35
C ALA A 9 -5.24 50.07 -30.03
N GLN A 10 -3.97 49.66 -30.01
CA GLN A 10 -2.79 50.38 -29.49
C GLN A 10 -3.01 51.47 -28.41
N GLY A 11 -2.34 51.27 -27.26
CA GLY A 11 -2.02 52.27 -26.25
C GLY A 11 -0.86 51.79 -25.36
N THR A 12 0.27 52.46 -25.45
CA THR A 12 1.57 52.18 -24.82
C THR A 12 1.86 53.14 -23.64
N GLY A 13 2.75 52.71 -22.73
CA GLY A 13 3.48 53.54 -21.74
C GLY A 13 3.20 53.12 -20.29
N GLY A 14 4.14 53.01 -19.36
CA GLY A 14 5.57 53.29 -19.28
C GLY A 14 6.06 53.01 -17.85
N SER A 15 7.37 52.77 -17.69
CA SER A 15 8.11 52.36 -16.49
C SER A 15 8.08 53.28 -15.26
N ALA A 16 8.28 52.69 -14.06
CA ALA A 16 9.16 53.15 -12.95
C ALA A 16 9.15 52.06 -11.85
N VAL A 17 10.23 51.32 -11.56
CA VAL A 17 11.43 51.65 -10.74
C VAL A 17 11.09 52.21 -9.36
N GLY A 18 11.43 51.46 -8.31
CA GLY A 18 11.42 51.92 -6.92
C GLY A 18 11.64 50.82 -5.87
N SER A 19 12.90 50.41 -5.65
CA SER A 19 13.36 49.81 -4.38
C SER A 19 13.56 50.91 -3.33
N PRO A 20 13.36 50.60 -2.03
CA PRO A 20 14.49 50.57 -1.07
C PRO A 20 14.36 49.42 -0.04
N SER A 21 15.41 48.65 0.31
CA SER A 21 16.34 48.85 1.47
C SER A 21 15.64 49.41 2.74
N THR A 22 15.78 48.96 4.00
CA THR A 22 16.85 48.26 4.74
C THR A 22 16.33 48.10 6.21
N TRP A 23 16.72 47.00 6.87
CA TRP A 23 17.06 46.85 8.30
C TRP A 23 16.16 47.36 9.45
N GLY A 24 15.88 46.45 10.40
CA GLY A 24 15.14 46.66 11.65
C GLY A 24 15.92 47.40 12.76
N PRO A 25 15.36 47.51 13.98
CA PRO A 25 15.97 46.76 15.09
C PRO A 25 15.03 46.35 16.28
N SER A 26 15.57 45.42 17.08
CA SER A 26 15.49 45.29 18.57
C SER A 26 14.22 44.86 19.30
N ARG A 27 14.27 43.65 19.87
CA ARG A 27 13.45 43.18 21.02
C ARG A 27 14.29 43.30 22.32
N PRO A 28 13.75 43.76 23.45
CA PRO A 28 14.46 43.72 24.72
C PRO A 28 14.31 42.38 25.44
N ALA A 29 15.39 41.99 26.12
CA ALA A 29 15.49 40.86 27.03
C ALA A 29 14.89 41.20 28.40
N ILE A 30 14.21 40.23 29.02
CA ILE A 30 13.73 40.32 30.40
C ILE A 30 14.42 39.23 31.22
N THR A 31 15.19 39.68 32.20
CA THR A 31 15.87 38.89 33.24
C THR A 31 15.10 39.08 34.55
N TYR A 32 14.85 38.01 35.30
CA TYR A 32 14.50 38.12 36.73
C TYR A 32 15.32 37.15 37.59
N PRO A 33 15.68 37.55 38.84
CA PRO A 33 16.72 36.93 39.64
C PRO A 33 16.21 35.94 40.71
N TYR A 34 17.17 35.15 41.22
CA TYR A 34 17.09 34.25 42.36
C TYR A 34 16.86 34.94 43.71
N GLY A 35 16.27 34.21 44.69
CA GLY A 35 16.68 34.34 46.10
C GLY A 35 15.67 33.95 47.19
N ARG A 36 16.12 33.04 48.09
CA ARG A 36 15.65 32.66 49.46
C ARG A 36 14.33 31.88 49.56
N GLY A 37 14.21 30.75 50.27
CA GLY A 37 15.07 30.09 51.26
C GLY A 37 14.48 30.23 52.68
N VAL A 38 13.69 29.23 53.13
CA VAL A 38 13.43 28.92 54.55
C VAL A 38 13.27 27.39 54.67
N VAL A 39 13.97 26.82 55.66
CA VAL A 39 14.05 25.41 56.05
C VAL A 39 13.24 25.20 57.35
N VAL A 40 12.97 23.92 57.67
CA VAL A 40 12.54 23.31 58.97
C VAL A 40 11.12 22.71 58.81
N ARG A 41 10.81 21.42 59.02
CA ARG A 41 11.40 20.34 59.85
C ARG A 41 10.96 18.96 59.33
N GLN A 42 11.77 17.95 59.65
CA GLN A 42 11.68 16.53 59.33
C GLN A 42 10.69 15.74 60.21
N ALA A 43 10.01 14.74 59.63
CA ALA A 43 9.61 13.49 60.27
C ALA A 43 9.22 12.43 59.23
N ASP A 44 10.16 11.50 59.00
CA ASP A 44 10.06 10.06 58.75
C ASP A 44 8.88 9.42 57.97
N GLY A 45 9.29 8.66 56.94
CA GLY A 45 8.82 7.29 56.75
C GLY A 45 7.79 7.05 55.66
N VAL A 46 8.25 6.72 54.45
CA VAL A 46 8.00 5.45 53.73
C VAL A 46 8.62 5.57 52.34
N SER A 47 9.63 4.75 52.08
CA SER A 47 10.17 4.53 50.75
C SER A 47 9.15 3.78 49.91
N ASP A 48 8.62 4.42 48.88
CA ASP A 48 8.11 3.71 47.71
C ASP A 48 8.62 4.42 46.45
N HIS A 49 9.41 3.69 45.67
CA HIS A 49 10.19 4.23 44.56
C HIS A 49 9.31 4.27 43.31
N ALA A 50 8.48 5.31 43.19
CA ALA A 50 7.73 5.58 41.96
C ALA A 50 8.68 6.13 40.87
N PRO A 51 8.80 5.49 39.69
CA PRO A 51 9.51 6.08 38.57
C PRO A 51 8.68 7.24 38.01
N ARG A 52 9.36 8.37 37.83
CA ARG A 52 8.86 9.57 37.17
C ARG A 52 8.44 9.26 35.73
N GLY A 53 7.41 9.98 35.28
CA GLY A 53 6.64 9.70 34.07
C GLY A 53 7.48 9.60 32.79
N ASP A 54 7.16 8.56 32.03
CA ASP A 54 7.53 8.44 30.63
C ASP A 54 6.54 9.26 29.79
N ALA A 55 6.87 10.54 29.64
CA ALA A 55 6.27 11.41 28.64
C ALA A 55 6.91 11.07 27.29
N GLY A 56 6.24 10.25 26.47
CA GLY A 56 6.72 10.02 25.10
C GLY A 56 6.24 8.79 24.34
N ALA A 57 5.35 7.96 24.88
CA ALA A 57 4.79 6.87 24.09
C ALA A 57 3.85 7.43 23.01
N PRO A 58 4.09 7.19 21.69
CA PRO A 58 3.13 7.57 20.67
C PRO A 58 1.82 6.84 20.97
N ARG A 59 0.74 7.60 21.18
CA ARG A 59 -0.61 7.04 21.31
C ARG A 59 -0.81 6.04 20.18
N ALA A 60 -0.97 4.76 20.53
CA ALA A 60 -1.41 3.75 19.58
C ALA A 60 -2.74 4.25 19.00
N GLN A 61 -2.72 4.68 17.75
CA GLN A 61 -3.92 5.05 17.03
C GLN A 61 -4.69 3.76 16.77
N VAL A 62 -5.58 3.40 17.68
CA VAL A 62 -6.59 2.37 17.46
C VAL A 62 -7.64 2.99 16.54
N GLY A 63 -7.52 2.69 15.25
CA GLY A 63 -8.35 3.21 14.17
C GLY A 63 -7.70 2.90 12.82
N PRO A 64 -8.46 2.84 11.72
CA PRO A 64 -7.90 2.63 10.39
C PRO A 64 -6.85 3.71 10.11
N ASN A 65 -5.67 3.31 9.62
CA ASN A 65 -4.61 4.28 9.29
C ASN A 65 -5.19 5.28 8.26
N PRO A 66 -5.28 6.59 8.58
CA PRO A 66 -6.01 7.56 7.75
C PRO A 66 -5.49 7.64 6.32
N GLN A 67 -4.19 7.41 6.13
CA GLN A 67 -3.59 7.37 4.80
C GLN A 67 -4.05 6.14 4.01
N HIS A 68 -4.08 4.99 4.67
CA HIS A 68 -4.51 3.73 4.06
C HIS A 68 -5.98 3.78 3.68
N LEU A 69 -6.84 4.31 4.56
CA LEU A 69 -8.25 4.52 4.29
C LEU A 69 -8.48 5.50 3.14
N LEU A 70 -7.79 6.65 3.16
CA LEU A 70 -7.91 7.61 2.07
C LEU A 70 -7.48 7.01 0.73
N THR A 71 -6.38 6.25 0.70
CA THR A 71 -5.97 5.53 -0.51
C THR A 71 -7.02 4.52 -0.99
N THR A 72 -7.71 3.84 -0.06
CA THR A 72 -8.83 2.96 -0.41
C THR A 72 -9.99 3.73 -1.03
N LEU A 73 -10.46 4.80 -0.38
CA LEU A 73 -11.57 5.62 -0.87
C LEU A 73 -11.28 6.24 -2.24
N LEU A 74 -10.09 6.81 -2.43
CA LEU A 74 -9.71 7.38 -3.72
C LEU A 74 -9.66 6.30 -4.81
N GLY A 75 -9.10 5.12 -4.49
CA GLY A 75 -9.01 4.02 -5.45
C GLY A 75 -10.32 3.26 -5.70
N GLU A 76 -11.31 3.37 -4.81
CA GLU A 76 -12.63 2.74 -4.95
C GLU A 76 -13.65 3.65 -5.64
N TYR A 77 -13.54 4.97 -5.47
CA TYR A 77 -14.61 5.89 -5.87
C TYR A 77 -14.20 6.98 -6.85
N LEU A 78 -12.91 7.13 -7.16
CA LEU A 78 -12.43 8.14 -8.11
C LEU A 78 -11.52 7.53 -9.15
N ASP A 79 -11.84 7.81 -10.41
CA ASP A 79 -11.20 7.15 -11.55
C ASP A 79 -10.79 8.11 -12.68
N SER A 80 -10.76 9.41 -12.38
CA SER A 80 -10.40 10.49 -13.30
C SER A 80 -9.42 11.48 -12.65
N ASP A 81 -8.46 11.96 -13.43
CA ASP A 81 -7.51 13.02 -13.07
C ASP A 81 -8.06 14.44 -13.34
N ASP A 82 -9.21 14.54 -14.00
CA ASP A 82 -9.95 15.79 -14.16
C ASP A 82 -10.75 16.15 -12.90
N ALA A 83 -11.09 15.15 -12.09
CA ALA A 83 -11.82 15.31 -10.83
C ALA A 83 -11.08 16.27 -9.88
N SER A 84 -11.67 17.45 -9.71
CA SER A 84 -11.11 18.54 -8.90
C SER A 84 -11.57 18.40 -7.45
N LEU A 85 -10.93 17.50 -6.70
CA LEU A 85 -11.27 17.07 -5.36
C LEU A 85 -10.88 18.11 -4.28
N PRO A 86 -11.83 18.87 -3.70
CA PRO A 86 -11.51 19.89 -2.71
C PRO A 86 -11.09 19.28 -1.37
N SER A 87 -10.11 19.89 -0.69
CA SER A 87 -9.62 19.38 0.61
C SER A 87 -10.72 19.20 1.65
N MET A 88 -11.73 20.07 1.67
CA MET A 88 -12.83 20.01 2.63
C MET A 88 -13.78 18.84 2.37
N ALA A 89 -13.98 18.45 1.10
CA ALA A 89 -14.74 17.24 0.77
C ALA A 89 -14.06 15.99 1.33
N VAL A 90 -12.73 15.88 1.16
CA VAL A 90 -11.96 14.75 1.73
C VAL A 90 -12.03 14.71 3.25
N VAL A 91 -11.94 15.88 3.91
CA VAL A 91 -12.09 15.97 5.37
C VAL A 91 -13.49 15.53 5.81
N ALA A 92 -14.55 15.94 5.10
CA ALA A 92 -15.92 15.55 5.40
C ALA A 92 -16.12 14.04 5.23
N ILE A 93 -15.62 13.45 4.14
CA ILE A 93 -15.67 12.01 3.90
C ILE A 93 -14.94 11.24 5.01
N LEU A 94 -13.71 11.62 5.35
CA LEU A 94 -12.93 10.93 6.39
C LEU A 94 -13.55 11.05 7.78
N ARG A 95 -14.37 12.07 8.04
CA ARG A 95 -15.10 12.24 9.30
C ARG A 95 -16.14 11.14 9.51
N GLU A 96 -16.74 10.59 8.45
CA GLU A 96 -17.66 9.44 8.54
C GLU A 96 -16.99 8.21 9.14
N PHE A 97 -15.65 8.14 9.05
CA PHE A 97 -14.83 7.07 9.62
C PHE A 97 -14.20 7.44 10.98
N GLY A 98 -14.65 8.53 11.60
CA GLY A 98 -14.12 9.03 12.88
C GLY A 98 -12.74 9.67 12.79
N ILE A 99 -12.25 9.99 11.59
CA ILE A 99 -10.94 10.62 11.41
C ILE A 99 -11.06 12.13 11.62
N SER A 100 -10.24 12.66 12.54
CA SER A 100 -10.18 14.09 12.80
C SER A 100 -9.65 14.89 11.60
N GLU A 101 -10.08 16.15 11.50
CA GLU A 101 -9.60 17.06 10.44
C GLU A 101 -8.07 17.23 10.39
N PRO A 102 -7.34 17.37 11.52
CA PRO A 102 -5.87 17.36 11.50
C PRO A 102 -5.28 16.08 10.91
N SER A 103 -5.84 14.91 11.25
CA SER A 103 -5.40 13.62 10.71
C SER A 103 -5.68 13.49 9.21
N ALA A 104 -6.84 13.98 8.75
CA ALA A 104 -7.20 14.01 7.33
C ALA A 104 -6.24 14.89 6.51
N ARG A 105 -5.91 16.10 7.01
CA ARG A 105 -4.91 16.98 6.36
C ARG A 105 -3.52 16.35 6.35
N ALA A 106 -3.12 15.68 7.42
CA ALA A 106 -1.86 14.95 7.46
C ALA A 106 -1.81 13.81 6.44
N ALA A 107 -2.92 13.07 6.26
CA ALA A 107 -3.04 12.05 5.23
C ALA A 107 -2.88 12.66 3.83
N LEU A 108 -3.64 13.71 3.49
CA LEU A 108 -3.51 14.43 2.21
C LEU A 108 -2.05 14.84 1.94
N SER A 109 -1.39 15.48 2.90
CA SER A 109 0.02 15.88 2.75
C SER A 109 0.95 14.69 2.44
N ARG A 110 0.73 13.54 3.10
CA ARG A 110 1.52 12.33 2.85
C ARG A 110 1.24 11.72 1.48
N LEU A 111 -0.01 11.71 1.02
CA LEU A 111 -0.34 11.24 -0.33
C LEU A 111 0.25 12.15 -1.40
N THR A 112 0.27 13.47 -1.19
CA THR A 112 0.94 14.42 -2.07
C THR A 112 2.44 14.17 -2.14
N LYS A 113 3.10 13.99 -0.99
CA LYS A 113 4.54 13.66 -0.93
C LYS A 113 4.87 12.32 -1.63
N ARG A 114 3.91 11.39 -1.68
CA ARG A 114 4.05 10.10 -2.39
C ARG A 114 3.68 10.16 -3.87
N GLY A 115 3.27 11.33 -4.39
CA GLY A 115 2.87 11.49 -5.79
C GLY A 115 1.55 10.79 -6.16
N LEU A 116 0.74 10.40 -5.17
CA LEU A 116 -0.57 9.76 -5.44
C LEU A 116 -1.63 10.80 -5.81
N ILE A 117 -1.52 11.99 -5.22
CA ILE A 117 -2.37 13.14 -5.54
C ILE A 117 -1.49 14.37 -5.77
N ALA A 118 -1.95 15.29 -6.59
CA ALA A 118 -1.28 16.57 -6.82
C ALA A 118 -2.24 17.73 -6.58
N VAL A 119 -1.69 18.89 -6.20
CA VAL A 119 -2.48 20.13 -6.02
C VAL A 119 -2.61 20.83 -7.36
N ARG A 120 -3.82 21.27 -7.70
CA ARG A 120 -4.08 22.10 -8.90
C ARG A 120 -4.23 23.57 -8.47
N GLY A 121 -3.33 24.43 -8.98
CA GLY A 121 -3.33 25.87 -8.71
C GLY A 121 -2.88 26.27 -7.29
N SER A 122 -3.11 27.53 -6.93
CA SER A 122 -2.74 28.13 -5.64
C SER A 122 -3.94 28.51 -4.75
N GLY A 123 -5.13 27.99 -5.07
CA GLY A 123 -6.38 28.28 -4.36
C GLY A 123 -6.36 27.85 -2.89
N ARG A 124 -7.14 28.56 -2.06
CA ARG A 124 -7.35 28.23 -0.64
C ARG A 124 -8.85 28.07 -0.36
N PRO A 125 -9.31 26.90 0.13
CA PRO A 125 -8.54 25.69 0.44
C PRO A 125 -7.99 24.98 -0.82
N PRO A 126 -6.96 24.12 -0.67
CA PRO A 126 -6.34 23.44 -1.81
C PRO A 126 -7.31 22.46 -2.47
N VAL A 127 -7.17 22.33 -3.79
CA VAL A 127 -7.89 21.37 -4.63
C VAL A 127 -6.90 20.34 -5.14
N TYR A 128 -7.22 19.07 -4.95
CA TYR A 128 -6.40 17.93 -5.33
C TYR A 128 -6.97 17.25 -6.57
N HIS A 129 -6.13 16.49 -7.25
CA HIS A 129 -6.52 15.50 -8.27
C HIS A 129 -5.66 14.25 -8.08
N LEU A 130 -6.18 13.09 -8.48
CA LEU A 130 -5.36 11.88 -8.57
C LEU A 130 -4.38 12.04 -9.72
N THR A 131 -3.18 11.50 -9.57
CA THR A 131 -2.24 11.44 -10.71
C THR A 131 -2.65 10.30 -11.66
N PRO A 132 -2.40 10.40 -12.97
CA PRO A 132 -2.70 9.30 -13.92
C PRO A 132 -2.05 7.97 -13.50
N GLN A 133 -0.83 8.04 -12.95
CA GLN A 133 -0.14 6.87 -12.42
C GLN A 133 -0.84 6.28 -11.19
N ALA A 134 -1.43 7.11 -10.32
CA ALA A 134 -2.20 6.62 -9.18
C ALA A 134 -3.47 5.91 -9.64
N ILE A 135 -4.20 6.47 -10.62
CA ILE A 135 -5.41 5.87 -11.19
C ILE A 135 -5.08 4.50 -11.80
N ALA A 136 -4.09 4.42 -12.68
CA ALA A 136 -3.69 3.16 -13.31
C ALA A 136 -3.28 2.10 -12.27
N ARG A 137 -2.53 2.51 -11.23
CA ARG A 137 -2.15 1.61 -10.12
C ARG A 137 -3.35 1.18 -9.28
N HIS A 138 -4.32 2.05 -9.06
CA HIS A 138 -5.53 1.72 -8.29
C HIS A 138 -6.42 0.75 -9.04
N ARG A 139 -6.68 0.96 -10.34
CA ARG A 139 -7.42 0.01 -11.19
C ARG A 139 -6.79 -1.38 -11.15
N ALA A 140 -5.51 -1.49 -11.54
CA ALA A 140 -4.81 -2.78 -11.58
C ALA A 140 -4.79 -3.49 -10.21
N ARG A 141 -4.67 -2.72 -9.13
CA ARG A 141 -4.68 -3.26 -7.77
C ARG A 141 -6.09 -3.67 -7.32
N MET A 142 -7.12 -2.92 -7.67
CA MET A 142 -8.52 -3.28 -7.39
C MET A 142 -8.91 -4.55 -8.14
N ASP A 143 -8.55 -4.65 -9.41
CA ASP A 143 -8.74 -5.86 -10.23
C ASP A 143 -8.06 -7.07 -9.57
N HIS A 144 -6.81 -6.91 -9.13
CA HIS A 144 -6.10 -7.97 -8.41
C HIS A 144 -6.81 -8.36 -7.11
N PHE A 145 -7.27 -7.39 -6.31
CA PHE A 145 -7.96 -7.66 -5.04
C PHE A 145 -9.29 -8.39 -5.22
N LEU A 146 -10.07 -8.02 -6.25
CA LEU A 146 -11.38 -8.61 -6.54
C LEU A 146 -11.27 -9.97 -7.25
N SER A 147 -10.25 -10.16 -8.09
CA SER A 147 -9.97 -11.44 -8.77
C SER A 147 -9.20 -12.44 -7.91
N PHE A 148 -8.55 -12.00 -6.83
CA PHE A 148 -7.80 -12.88 -5.93
C PHE A 148 -8.68 -14.01 -5.40
N GLY A 149 -8.23 -15.26 -5.56
CA GLY A 149 -8.96 -16.46 -5.17
C GLY A 149 -10.19 -16.78 -6.04
N ALA A 150 -10.40 -16.12 -7.19
CA ALA A 150 -11.56 -16.37 -8.05
C ALA A 150 -11.50 -17.72 -8.79
N ARG A 151 -10.30 -18.17 -9.16
CA ARG A 151 -10.07 -19.45 -9.83
C ARG A 151 -8.90 -20.16 -9.17
N PRO A 152 -8.94 -21.50 -9.05
CA PRO A 152 -7.76 -22.27 -8.71
C PRO A 152 -6.66 -21.96 -9.73
N ARG A 153 -5.46 -21.64 -9.24
CA ARG A 153 -4.29 -21.47 -10.10
C ARG A 153 -4.04 -22.77 -10.86
N GLN A 154 -3.81 -22.69 -12.17
CA GLN A 154 -3.31 -23.83 -12.93
C GLN A 154 -1.93 -24.17 -12.40
N TRP A 155 -1.81 -25.33 -11.75
CA TRP A 155 -0.58 -25.73 -11.07
C TRP A 155 0.27 -26.61 -11.96
N THR A 156 1.49 -26.17 -12.26
CA THR A 156 2.45 -26.89 -13.10
C THR A 156 3.46 -27.73 -12.29
N GLY A 157 3.38 -27.70 -10.95
CA GLY A 157 4.38 -28.29 -10.06
C GLY A 157 5.69 -27.50 -10.00
N GLU A 158 5.73 -26.30 -10.57
CA GLU A 158 6.95 -25.50 -10.66
C GLU A 158 7.05 -24.47 -9.55
N TRP A 159 8.25 -24.38 -9.00
CA TRP A 159 8.63 -23.41 -7.99
C TRP A 159 9.79 -22.58 -8.51
N VAL A 160 9.69 -21.27 -8.37
CA VAL A 160 10.87 -20.42 -8.50
C VAL A 160 11.64 -20.52 -7.20
N THR A 161 12.86 -21.03 -7.27
CA THR A 161 13.76 -21.17 -6.13
C THR A 161 14.94 -20.21 -6.29
N VAL A 162 15.26 -19.50 -5.22
CA VAL A 162 16.41 -18.60 -5.15
C VAL A 162 17.37 -19.12 -4.11
N SER A 163 18.65 -19.23 -4.48
CA SER A 163 19.75 -19.42 -3.55
C SER A 163 20.72 -18.26 -3.66
N PHE A 164 21.21 -17.73 -2.54
CA PHE A 164 22.23 -16.68 -2.55
C PHE A 164 23.22 -16.81 -1.40
N SER A 165 24.45 -16.37 -1.63
CA SER A 165 25.52 -16.23 -0.65
C SER A 165 26.15 -14.86 -0.82
N ILE A 166 26.24 -14.11 0.27
CA ILE A 166 26.87 -12.78 0.32
C ILE A 166 27.98 -12.87 1.35
N PRO A 167 29.25 -12.61 1.03
CA PRO A 167 30.32 -12.67 2.01
C PRO A 167 29.97 -11.84 3.26
N GLN A 168 30.22 -12.39 4.45
CA GLN A 168 30.39 -11.50 5.60
C GLN A 168 31.67 -10.71 5.32
N SER A 169 31.61 -9.39 5.47
CA SER A 169 32.76 -8.49 5.31
C SER A 169 34.02 -9.17 5.85
N ALA A 170 35.06 -9.29 5.03
CA ALA A 170 36.27 -9.99 5.43
C ALA A 170 36.78 -9.40 6.74
N GLN A 171 36.90 -10.24 7.76
CA GLN A 171 37.82 -9.98 8.87
C GLN A 171 39.19 -9.77 8.21
N PRO A 172 39.89 -8.64 8.45
CA PRO A 172 41.15 -8.38 7.78
C PRO A 172 42.06 -9.58 8.06
N GLN A 173 42.55 -10.23 6.98
CA GLN A 173 43.54 -11.28 7.10
C GLN A 173 44.68 -10.74 7.96
N SER A 174 44.96 -11.44 9.05
CA SER A 174 46.07 -11.19 9.95
C SER A 174 47.39 -11.38 9.21
N GLY A 175 47.77 -10.39 8.41
CA GLY A 175 49.12 -10.06 8.02
C GLY A 175 49.62 -8.98 8.98
N GLN A 176 50.72 -9.28 9.67
CA GLN A 176 51.38 -8.43 10.66
C GLN A 176 51.38 -6.93 10.27
N THR A 177 50.77 -6.10 11.12
CA THR A 177 51.19 -4.70 11.27
C THR A 177 51.17 -4.36 12.74
N GLN A 178 52.37 -4.06 13.22
CA GLN A 178 52.62 -3.51 14.55
C GLN A 178 52.07 -2.09 14.60
N SER A 179 51.57 -1.71 15.78
CA SER A 179 51.25 -0.35 16.25
C SER A 179 50.09 0.42 15.59
N GLY A 180 49.07 0.69 16.41
CA GLY A 180 48.41 2.00 16.46
C GLY A 180 47.01 2.09 15.86
N GLN A 181 46.03 2.32 16.75
CA GLN A 181 44.67 2.82 16.48
C GLN A 181 43.67 1.85 15.85
N THR A 182 42.98 1.11 16.71
CA THR A 182 41.73 0.42 16.40
C THR A 182 40.60 1.45 16.25
N GLN A 183 40.36 1.89 15.01
CA GLN A 183 39.11 2.59 14.67
C GLN A 183 38.03 1.52 14.46
N SER A 184 37.07 1.47 15.37
CA SER A 184 35.87 0.64 15.29
C SER A 184 35.01 1.10 14.11
N GLY A 185 35.23 0.52 12.93
CA GLY A 185 34.41 0.75 11.75
C GLY A 185 34.42 -0.47 10.84
N GLN A 186 33.26 -0.84 10.30
CA GLN A 186 33.08 -1.76 9.17
C GLN A 186 32.90 -3.28 9.42
N ALA A 187 32.15 -3.68 10.45
CA ALA A 187 31.49 -5.01 10.46
C ALA A 187 30.13 -5.02 9.72
N GLN A 188 29.76 -3.93 9.04
CA GLN A 188 28.39 -3.69 8.53
C GLN A 188 28.17 -3.98 7.03
N THR A 189 29.23 -4.25 6.26
CA THR A 189 29.18 -4.24 4.79
C THR A 189 28.32 -5.37 4.18
N GLY A 190 28.28 -6.56 4.77
CA GLY A 190 27.46 -7.67 4.26
C GLY A 190 25.99 -7.68 4.71
N GLN A 191 25.62 -6.95 5.77
CA GLN A 191 24.27 -6.98 6.34
C GLN A 191 23.25 -6.21 5.50
N ALA A 192 23.66 -5.07 4.93
CA ALA A 192 22.77 -4.22 4.14
C ALA A 192 22.31 -4.91 2.83
N PRO A 193 23.18 -5.48 1.99
CA PRO A 193 22.75 -6.23 0.80
C PRO A 193 21.87 -7.44 1.15
N ARG A 194 22.20 -8.18 2.21
CA ARG A 194 21.36 -9.29 2.70
C ARG A 194 19.96 -8.83 3.09
N HIS A 195 19.85 -7.72 3.80
CA HIS A 195 18.56 -7.15 4.17
C HIS A 195 17.77 -6.69 2.95
N ALA A 196 18.43 -6.05 1.98
CA ALA A 196 17.81 -5.63 0.72
C ALA A 196 17.26 -6.82 -0.09
N VAL A 197 18.04 -7.89 -0.24
CA VAL A 197 17.59 -9.13 -0.91
C VAL A 197 16.39 -9.73 -0.20
N ARG A 198 16.45 -9.91 1.13
CA ARG A 198 15.33 -10.46 1.91
C ARG A 198 14.05 -9.63 1.77
N LYS A 199 14.19 -8.30 1.74
CA LYS A 199 13.08 -7.37 1.53
C LYS A 199 12.49 -7.51 0.12
N ALA A 200 13.34 -7.61 -0.90
CA ALA A 200 12.89 -7.80 -2.29
C ALA A 200 12.19 -9.16 -2.48
N LEU A 201 12.76 -10.24 -1.93
CA LEU A 201 12.17 -11.58 -1.95
C LEU A 201 10.80 -11.60 -1.27
N GLY A 202 10.67 -10.99 -0.09
CA GLY A 202 9.38 -10.86 0.60
C GLY A 202 8.35 -10.08 -0.22
N ALA A 203 8.75 -8.98 -0.86
CA ALA A 203 7.87 -8.20 -1.74
C ALA A 203 7.45 -8.96 -3.01
N LEU A 204 8.22 -9.98 -3.43
CA LEU A 204 7.92 -10.87 -4.54
C LEU A 204 7.22 -12.17 -4.11
N GLY A 205 6.78 -12.27 -2.84
CA GLY A 205 6.03 -13.43 -2.34
C GLY A 205 6.87 -14.69 -2.11
N PHE A 206 8.19 -14.57 -1.98
CA PHE A 206 9.04 -15.71 -1.61
C PHE A 206 8.98 -15.97 -0.12
N ALA A 207 8.86 -17.26 0.24
CA ALA A 207 9.05 -17.75 1.58
C ALA A 207 10.44 -18.36 1.75
N ARG A 208 10.98 -18.28 2.96
CA ARG A 208 12.27 -18.88 3.30
C ARG A 208 12.07 -20.36 3.59
N LEU A 209 12.58 -21.24 2.72
CA LEU A 209 12.59 -22.67 2.95
C LEU A 209 13.77 -23.08 3.86
N TYR A 210 14.96 -22.55 3.57
CA TYR A 210 16.18 -22.72 4.38
C TYR A 210 16.95 -21.39 4.46
N ASP A 211 18.02 -21.32 5.25
CA ASP A 211 18.72 -20.05 5.54
C ASP A 211 19.11 -19.21 4.32
N SER A 212 19.52 -19.85 3.23
CA SER A 212 19.86 -19.23 1.96
C SER A 212 18.92 -19.60 0.80
N VAL A 213 17.88 -20.41 1.05
CA VAL A 213 17.00 -20.94 0.00
C VAL A 213 15.59 -20.40 0.19
N TRP A 214 15.08 -19.77 -0.86
CA TRP A 214 13.77 -19.13 -0.89
C TRP A 214 12.95 -19.70 -2.03
N ILE A 215 11.65 -19.88 -1.82
CA ILE A 215 10.75 -20.48 -2.80
C ILE A 215 9.48 -19.63 -2.99
N ARG A 216 8.92 -19.67 -4.20
CA ARG A 216 7.55 -19.22 -4.48
C ARG A 216 6.88 -20.15 -5.49
N PRO A 217 5.55 -20.34 -5.42
CA PRO A 217 4.82 -21.08 -6.43
C PRO A 217 4.82 -20.33 -7.77
N GLY A 218 5.11 -21.05 -8.86
CA GLY A 218 5.05 -20.57 -10.23
C GLY A 218 6.35 -20.74 -11.02
N SER A 219 6.33 -20.22 -12.24
CA SER A 219 7.34 -20.52 -13.26
C SER A 219 8.06 -19.30 -13.84
N ASP A 220 7.69 -18.08 -13.43
CA ASP A 220 8.32 -16.85 -13.93
C ASP A 220 9.47 -16.38 -13.02
N PRO A 221 10.74 -16.54 -13.43
CA PRO A 221 11.90 -16.09 -12.68
C PRO A 221 12.30 -14.64 -12.99
N ALA A 222 11.68 -13.97 -13.97
CA ALA A 222 12.17 -12.69 -14.48
C ALA A 222 12.16 -11.58 -13.42
N PRO A 223 11.07 -11.39 -12.62
CA PRO A 223 11.03 -10.34 -11.61
C PRO A 223 12.12 -10.50 -10.54
N VAL A 224 12.37 -11.74 -10.09
CA VAL A 224 13.38 -11.99 -9.05
C VAL A 224 14.79 -11.90 -9.60
N SER A 225 15.01 -12.36 -10.83
CA SER A 225 16.31 -12.24 -11.49
C SER A 225 16.71 -10.78 -11.66
N GLN A 226 15.75 -9.91 -11.98
CA GLN A 226 16.00 -8.48 -12.07
C GLN A 226 16.32 -7.88 -10.70
N ALA A 227 15.51 -8.18 -9.68
CA ALA A 227 15.73 -7.67 -8.33
C ALA A 227 17.09 -8.10 -7.75
N LEU A 228 17.53 -9.34 -8.02
CA LEU A 228 18.84 -9.82 -7.58
C LEU A 228 19.99 -9.10 -8.30
N ARG A 229 19.89 -8.89 -9.62
CA ARG A 229 20.88 -8.10 -10.39
C ARG A 229 21.03 -6.69 -9.83
N ASP A 230 19.90 -6.00 -9.65
CA ASP A 230 19.87 -4.62 -9.15
C ASP A 230 20.51 -4.46 -7.75
N ILE A 231 20.51 -5.53 -6.94
CA ILE A 231 21.01 -5.49 -5.57
C ILE A 231 22.43 -6.07 -5.44
N LEU A 232 22.78 -7.07 -6.24
CA LEU A 232 23.96 -7.92 -6.01
C LEU A 232 25.02 -7.88 -7.11
N ASP A 233 24.75 -7.35 -8.30
CA ASP A 233 25.75 -7.35 -9.39
C ASP A 233 26.99 -6.51 -9.02
N ASP A 234 26.80 -5.44 -8.25
CA ASP A 234 27.89 -4.58 -7.76
C ASP A 234 28.46 -5.02 -6.39
N VAL A 235 28.09 -6.21 -5.89
CA VAL A 235 28.53 -6.70 -4.58
C VAL A 235 29.62 -7.77 -4.75
N ASP A 236 30.86 -7.37 -4.48
CA ASP A 236 32.04 -8.24 -4.61
C ASP A 236 31.88 -9.57 -3.86
N GLY A 237 32.06 -10.66 -4.59
CA GLY A 237 32.00 -12.02 -4.06
C GLY A 237 30.60 -12.54 -3.74
N ALA A 238 29.54 -11.76 -4.00
CA ALA A 238 28.18 -12.27 -3.96
C ALA A 238 27.96 -13.34 -5.03
N ARG A 239 27.20 -14.37 -4.68
CA ARG A 239 26.77 -15.44 -5.59
C ARG A 239 25.29 -15.65 -5.43
N TRP A 240 24.59 -15.83 -6.53
CA TRP A 240 23.17 -16.16 -6.51
C TRP A 240 22.79 -17.06 -7.67
N SER A 241 21.69 -17.78 -7.52
CA SER A 241 21.13 -18.65 -8.55
C SER A 241 19.62 -18.60 -8.44
N VAL A 242 18.95 -18.47 -9.59
CA VAL A 242 17.51 -18.61 -9.73
C VAL A 242 17.26 -19.90 -10.51
N MET A 243 16.42 -20.76 -9.96
CA MET A 243 16.13 -22.08 -10.51
C MET A 243 14.62 -22.25 -10.61
N ILE A 244 14.18 -23.02 -11.60
CA ILE A 244 12.85 -23.60 -11.62
C ILE A 244 12.98 -25.03 -11.10
N THR A 245 12.30 -25.33 -10.01
CA THR A 245 12.40 -26.62 -9.32
C THR A 245 11.04 -27.29 -9.25
N ARG A 246 11.06 -28.62 -9.14
CA ARG A 246 9.91 -29.45 -8.77
C ARG A 246 10.31 -30.30 -7.58
N PHE A 247 9.45 -30.42 -6.58
CA PHE A 247 9.75 -31.29 -5.44
C PHE A 247 9.28 -32.70 -5.76
N ALA A 248 10.10 -33.70 -5.45
CA ALA A 248 9.72 -35.10 -5.61
C ALA A 248 8.52 -35.45 -4.72
N GLU A 249 8.47 -34.88 -3.52
CA GLU A 249 7.37 -34.95 -2.58
C GLU A 249 6.92 -33.52 -2.23
N GLU A 250 5.86 -33.04 -2.87
CA GLU A 250 5.28 -31.72 -2.58
C GLU A 250 4.34 -31.73 -1.36
N THR A 251 3.76 -32.88 -1.07
CA THR A 251 2.77 -33.03 0.01
C THR A 251 3.43 -33.55 1.29
N GLY A 252 2.84 -33.21 2.43
CA GLY A 252 3.28 -33.68 3.74
C GLY A 252 3.97 -32.59 4.59
N PRO A 253 4.35 -32.94 5.84
CA PRO A 253 4.81 -31.97 6.84
C PRO A 253 6.18 -31.33 6.51
N HIS A 254 6.93 -31.92 5.59
CA HIS A 254 8.25 -31.45 5.16
C HIS A 254 8.25 -30.92 3.72
N GLY A 255 7.08 -30.84 3.09
CA GLY A 255 6.94 -30.29 1.74
C GLY A 255 7.17 -28.77 1.70
N PRO A 256 7.26 -28.18 0.49
CA PRO A 256 7.49 -26.74 0.31
C PRO A 256 6.44 -25.85 0.99
N ALA A 257 5.21 -26.34 1.17
CA ALA A 257 4.15 -25.62 1.88
C ALA A 257 4.52 -25.28 3.34
N ALA A 258 5.41 -26.06 3.97
CA ALA A 258 5.87 -25.81 5.34
C ALA A 258 6.71 -24.53 5.50
N ALA A 259 7.18 -23.94 4.39
CA ALA A 259 7.84 -22.62 4.41
C ALA A 259 6.87 -21.46 4.70
N TYR A 260 5.56 -21.70 4.59
CA TYR A 260 4.51 -20.69 4.76
C TYR A 260 3.76 -20.88 6.07
N ASP A 261 3.41 -19.78 6.74
CA ASP A 261 2.56 -19.80 7.93
C ASP A 261 1.07 -19.97 7.56
N LEU A 262 0.72 -21.17 7.10
CA LEU A 262 -0.65 -21.48 6.67
C LEU A 262 -1.64 -21.45 7.85
N ALA A 263 -1.17 -21.75 9.07
CA ALA A 263 -2.00 -21.68 10.27
C ALA A 263 -2.35 -20.22 10.63
N GLY A 264 -1.36 -19.32 10.62
CA GLY A 264 -1.60 -17.89 10.82
C GLY A 264 -2.50 -17.30 9.73
N LEU A 265 -2.32 -17.72 8.48
CA LEU A 265 -3.15 -17.29 7.36
C LEU A 265 -4.60 -17.78 7.47
N ALA A 266 -4.82 -19.06 7.81
CA ALA A 266 -6.15 -19.60 8.07
C ALA A 266 -6.85 -18.83 9.21
N SER A 267 -6.14 -18.60 10.31
CA SER A 267 -6.66 -17.82 11.44
C SER A 267 -7.04 -16.39 11.03
N ALA A 268 -6.25 -15.74 10.16
CA ALA A 268 -6.57 -14.42 9.64
C ALA A 268 -7.85 -14.41 8.79
N TYR A 269 -8.07 -15.43 7.95
CA TYR A 269 -9.32 -15.60 7.20
C TYR A 269 -10.52 -15.86 8.11
N GLU A 270 -10.38 -16.73 9.09
CA GLU A 270 -11.45 -17.03 10.06
C GLU A 270 -11.83 -15.80 10.86
N ALA A 271 -10.84 -15.02 11.32
CA ALA A 271 -11.08 -13.75 12.00
C ALA A 271 -11.78 -12.72 11.10
N PHE A 272 -11.45 -12.69 9.81
CA PHE A 272 -12.14 -11.86 8.83
C PHE A 272 -13.60 -12.29 8.65
N ILE A 273 -13.85 -13.59 8.48
CA ILE A 273 -15.20 -14.14 8.36
C ILE A 273 -16.02 -13.79 9.61
N ALA A 274 -15.51 -14.13 10.80
CA ALA A 274 -16.18 -13.87 12.07
C ALA A 274 -16.54 -12.39 12.26
N ARG A 275 -15.67 -11.47 11.83
CA ARG A 275 -15.90 -10.02 11.94
C ARG A 275 -17.08 -9.53 11.09
N TYR A 276 -17.31 -10.13 9.94
CA TYR A 276 -18.22 -9.59 8.93
C TYR A 276 -19.46 -10.47 8.66
N SER A 277 -19.57 -11.63 9.32
CA SER A 277 -20.75 -12.51 9.20
C SER A 277 -22.06 -11.80 9.55
N ASP A 278 -22.12 -11.07 10.66
CA ASP A 278 -23.33 -10.35 11.08
C ASP A 278 -23.69 -9.21 10.12
N LEU A 279 -22.67 -8.54 9.58
CA LEU A 279 -22.86 -7.53 8.54
C LEU A 279 -23.47 -8.15 7.28
N ARG A 280 -22.99 -9.32 6.84
CA ARG A 280 -23.56 -10.05 5.70
C ARG A 280 -25.05 -10.34 5.91
N VAL A 281 -25.44 -10.75 7.12
CA VAL A 281 -26.86 -10.98 7.46
C VAL A 281 -27.67 -9.68 7.38
N ALA A 282 -27.19 -8.58 7.96
CA ALA A 282 -27.85 -7.29 7.88
C ALA A 282 -28.00 -6.78 6.44
N VAL A 283 -26.97 -6.98 5.60
CA VAL A 283 -27.00 -6.65 4.17
C VAL A 283 -28.09 -7.45 3.45
N ARG A 284 -28.19 -8.76 3.69
CA ARG A 284 -29.23 -9.61 3.10
C ARG A 284 -30.65 -9.20 3.47
N ASN A 285 -30.84 -8.71 4.69
CA ASN A 285 -32.13 -8.26 5.18
C ASN A 285 -32.49 -6.84 4.73
N GLY A 286 -31.54 -6.08 4.14
CA GLY A 286 -31.74 -4.68 3.81
C GLY A 286 -31.66 -3.73 5.01
N ASP A 287 -31.05 -4.16 6.12
CA ASP A 287 -30.96 -3.42 7.39
C ASP A 287 -29.77 -2.42 7.44
N VAL A 288 -29.17 -2.11 6.29
CA VAL A 288 -28.00 -1.24 6.16
C VAL A 288 -28.38 0.02 5.39
N ASP A 289 -28.40 1.16 6.06
CA ASP A 289 -28.62 2.47 5.44
C ASP A 289 -27.36 2.98 4.70
N ALA A 290 -27.50 4.07 3.95
CA ALA A 290 -26.41 4.65 3.15
C ALA A 290 -25.19 5.07 3.99
N THR A 291 -25.42 5.64 5.18
CA THR A 291 -24.36 6.03 6.12
C THR A 291 -23.52 4.83 6.55
N ARG A 292 -24.16 3.75 7.00
CA ARG A 292 -23.50 2.52 7.37
C ARG A 292 -22.90 1.81 6.16
N ALA A 293 -23.53 1.88 5.00
CA ALA A 293 -23.05 1.25 3.76
C ALA A 293 -21.66 1.75 3.36
N LEU A 294 -21.43 3.07 3.36
CA LEU A 294 -20.13 3.65 3.04
C LEU A 294 -19.04 3.13 3.97
N VAL A 295 -19.27 3.21 5.28
CA VAL A 295 -18.29 2.76 6.28
C VAL A 295 -18.04 1.26 6.18
N ALA A 296 -19.11 0.47 6.05
CA ALA A 296 -19.05 -0.99 5.99
C ALA A 296 -18.33 -1.49 4.73
N ARG A 297 -18.72 -1.01 3.54
CA ARG A 297 -18.15 -1.42 2.26
C ARG A 297 -16.64 -1.14 2.20
N THR A 298 -16.23 0.07 2.60
CA THR A 298 -14.80 0.44 2.61
C THR A 298 -14.02 -0.29 3.70
N SER A 299 -14.60 -0.57 4.87
CA SER A 299 -13.92 -1.31 5.94
C SER A 299 -13.66 -2.77 5.57
N VAL A 300 -14.63 -3.42 4.90
CA VAL A 300 -14.50 -4.78 4.37
C VAL A 300 -13.37 -4.84 3.34
N MET A 301 -13.34 -3.92 2.36
CA MET A 301 -12.28 -3.87 1.36
C MET A 301 -10.90 -3.55 1.97
N ASP A 302 -10.82 -2.59 2.91
CA ASP A 302 -9.57 -2.27 3.62
C ASP A 302 -9.01 -3.46 4.41
N SER A 303 -9.89 -4.32 4.91
CA SER A 303 -9.50 -5.56 5.58
C SER A 303 -9.09 -6.64 4.59
N TRP A 304 -9.84 -6.81 3.49
CA TRP A 304 -9.61 -7.85 2.48
C TRP A 304 -8.30 -7.66 1.71
N ARG A 305 -7.99 -6.41 1.32
CA ARG A 305 -6.83 -6.10 0.46
C ARG A 305 -5.46 -6.52 0.99
N LYS A 306 -5.37 -6.94 2.25
CA LYS A 306 -4.15 -7.45 2.86
C LYS A 306 -3.89 -8.90 2.46
N PHE A 307 -4.93 -9.68 2.17
CA PHE A 307 -4.80 -11.10 1.84
C PHE A 307 -3.95 -11.34 0.58
N PRO A 308 -4.15 -10.62 -0.55
CA PRO A 308 -3.31 -10.83 -1.73
C PRO A 308 -1.82 -10.51 -1.51
N ASP A 309 -1.50 -9.69 -0.50
CA ASP A 309 -0.11 -9.38 -0.14
C ASP A 309 0.55 -10.46 0.74
N ILE A 310 -0.24 -11.28 1.46
CA ILE A 310 0.27 -12.27 2.44
C ILE A 310 -0.03 -13.72 2.09
N ASP A 311 -1.05 -13.99 1.28
CA ASP A 311 -1.41 -15.32 0.81
C ASP A 311 -0.61 -15.64 -0.47
N PRO A 312 0.24 -16.69 -0.45
CA PRO A 312 1.03 -17.11 -1.60
C PRO A 312 0.22 -17.68 -2.78
N ASP A 313 -1.10 -17.83 -2.62
CA ASP A 313 -2.00 -18.48 -3.58
C ASP A 313 -1.52 -19.88 -3.98
N LEU A 314 -1.22 -20.69 -2.96
CA LEU A 314 -0.83 -22.08 -3.14
C LEU A 314 -1.97 -22.89 -3.78
N PRO A 315 -1.62 -23.92 -4.58
CA PRO A 315 -2.61 -24.85 -5.12
C PRO A 315 -3.30 -25.64 -4.01
N GLU A 316 -4.56 -26.01 -4.24
CA GLU A 316 -5.46 -26.58 -3.23
C GLU A 316 -4.92 -27.83 -2.51
N HIS A 317 -4.24 -28.72 -3.23
CA HIS A 317 -3.68 -29.96 -2.66
C HIS A 317 -2.49 -29.71 -1.70
N LEU A 318 -1.95 -28.49 -1.62
CA LEU A 318 -0.92 -28.09 -0.65
C LEU A 318 -1.48 -27.34 0.56
N LEU A 319 -2.78 -27.05 0.55
CA LEU A 319 -3.45 -26.34 1.62
C LEU A 319 -4.07 -27.32 2.62
N PRO A 320 -4.09 -26.99 3.92
CA PRO A 320 -4.83 -27.79 4.89
C PRO A 320 -6.33 -27.68 4.62
N ALA A 321 -7.04 -28.81 4.76
CA ALA A 321 -8.49 -28.86 4.62
C ALA A 321 -9.18 -28.86 6.00
N PRO A 322 -10.25 -28.07 6.20
CA PRO A 322 -10.84 -27.10 5.26
C PRO A 322 -10.02 -25.81 5.15
N TRP A 323 -9.98 -25.20 3.96
CA TRP A 323 -9.29 -23.92 3.73
C TRP A 323 -10.30 -22.75 3.63
N PRO A 324 -10.20 -21.70 4.47
CA PRO A 324 -11.25 -20.69 4.64
C PRO A 324 -11.30 -19.60 3.54
N ARG A 325 -10.30 -19.54 2.64
CA ARG A 325 -10.16 -18.45 1.65
C ARG A 325 -11.42 -18.22 0.81
N GLN A 326 -12.03 -19.28 0.29
CA GLN A 326 -13.19 -19.16 -0.59
C GLN A 326 -14.41 -18.59 0.15
N ALA A 327 -14.66 -19.07 1.37
CA ALA A 327 -15.75 -18.55 2.21
C ALA A 327 -15.55 -17.07 2.57
N ALA A 328 -14.31 -16.66 2.86
CA ALA A 328 -13.97 -15.27 3.11
C ALA A 328 -14.16 -14.39 1.87
N ARG A 329 -13.76 -14.90 0.69
CA ARG A 329 -13.95 -14.21 -0.60
C ARG A 329 -15.41 -13.98 -0.92
N GLU A 330 -16.24 -15.01 -0.81
CA GLU A 330 -17.68 -14.93 -1.07
C GLU A 330 -18.36 -13.94 -0.15
N LEU A 331 -18.04 -13.99 1.14
CA LEU A 331 -18.53 -13.02 2.12
C LEU A 331 -18.14 -11.58 1.73
N MET A 332 -16.87 -11.36 1.37
CA MET A 332 -16.37 -10.05 0.99
C MET A 332 -17.12 -9.51 -0.22
N LEU A 333 -17.22 -10.31 -1.29
CA LEU A 333 -17.84 -9.88 -2.55
C LEU A 333 -19.33 -9.61 -2.38
N GLU A 334 -20.03 -10.43 -1.61
CA GLU A 334 -21.46 -10.23 -1.38
C GLU A 334 -21.72 -8.91 -0.67
N ILE A 335 -20.99 -8.61 0.41
CA ILE A 335 -21.12 -7.35 1.13
C ILE A 335 -20.69 -6.18 0.24
N HIS A 336 -19.54 -6.31 -0.43
CA HIS A 336 -18.99 -5.25 -1.26
C HIS A 336 -19.99 -4.88 -2.34
N SER A 337 -20.39 -5.81 -3.21
CA SER A 337 -21.30 -5.57 -4.32
C SER A 337 -22.66 -5.03 -3.86
N ALA A 338 -23.29 -5.61 -2.83
CA ALA A 338 -24.61 -5.19 -2.38
C ALA A 338 -24.64 -3.76 -1.81
N LEU A 339 -23.53 -3.28 -1.24
CA LEU A 339 -23.46 -1.95 -0.63
C LEU A 339 -22.96 -0.85 -1.59
N GLY A 340 -22.68 -1.16 -2.85
CA GLY A 340 -22.07 -0.23 -3.81
C GLY A 340 -22.85 1.06 -4.01
N SER A 341 -24.06 0.96 -4.53
CA SER A 341 -24.90 2.13 -4.81
C SER A 341 -25.24 2.94 -3.55
N LEU A 342 -25.44 2.28 -2.40
CA LEU A 342 -25.71 2.96 -1.13
C LEU A 342 -24.48 3.74 -0.63
N ALA A 343 -23.29 3.15 -0.74
CA ALA A 343 -22.05 3.81 -0.37
C ALA A 343 -21.72 4.99 -1.29
N GLU A 344 -21.90 4.82 -2.60
CA GLU A 344 -21.75 5.87 -3.60
C GLU A 344 -22.68 7.06 -3.29
N ALA A 345 -23.98 6.79 -3.09
CA ALA A 345 -24.96 7.82 -2.77
C ALA A 345 -24.58 8.61 -1.50
N ARG A 346 -24.13 7.92 -0.44
CA ARG A 346 -23.66 8.58 0.78
C ARG A 346 -22.42 9.42 0.54
N LEU A 347 -21.48 8.92 -0.26
CA LEU A 347 -20.24 9.63 -0.56
C LEU A 347 -20.52 10.93 -1.32
N ILE A 348 -21.43 10.88 -2.30
CA ILE A 348 -21.93 12.06 -3.02
C ILE A 348 -22.58 13.03 -2.04
N GLU A 349 -23.52 12.57 -1.20
CA GLU A 349 -24.22 13.41 -0.22
C GLU A 349 -23.24 14.17 0.70
N VAL A 350 -22.21 13.49 1.21
CA VAL A 350 -21.21 14.08 2.11
C VAL A 350 -20.27 15.04 1.36
N ALA A 351 -19.96 14.77 0.10
CA ALA A 351 -19.03 15.56 -0.70
C ALA A 351 -19.69 16.83 -1.31
N THR A 352 -20.94 16.76 -1.75
CA THR A 352 -21.65 17.81 -2.49
C THR A 352 -21.58 19.20 -1.84
N PRO A 353 -21.73 19.37 -0.51
CA PRO A 353 -21.63 20.69 0.13
C PRO A 353 -20.29 21.40 -0.08
N TYR A 354 -19.23 20.65 -0.36
CA TYR A 354 -17.87 21.17 -0.57
C TYR A 354 -17.38 21.00 -2.02
N TRP A 355 -18.04 20.14 -2.78
CA TRP A 355 -17.72 19.78 -4.16
C TRP A 355 -19.02 19.59 -4.95
N PRO A 356 -19.62 20.67 -5.49
CA PRO A 356 -20.96 20.62 -6.10
C PRO A 356 -21.10 19.57 -7.21
N ASP A 357 -20.07 19.37 -8.01
CA ASP A 357 -20.08 18.44 -9.15
C ASP A 357 -19.67 17.01 -8.75
N ALA A 358 -19.60 16.67 -7.45
CA ALA A 358 -19.12 15.38 -6.96
C ALA A 358 -19.83 14.17 -7.59
N ALA A 359 -21.13 14.28 -7.88
CA ALA A 359 -21.93 13.23 -8.52
C ALA A 359 -21.46 12.86 -9.93
N SER A 360 -20.76 13.77 -10.62
CA SER A 360 -20.21 13.51 -11.96
C SER A 360 -18.89 12.74 -11.93
N TRP A 361 -18.27 12.63 -10.74
CA TRP A 361 -16.90 12.10 -10.58
C TRP A 361 -16.83 10.88 -9.67
N ILE A 362 -17.72 10.81 -8.67
CA ILE A 362 -17.82 9.68 -7.77
C ILE A 362 -18.53 8.54 -8.49
N THR A 363 -17.87 7.39 -8.55
CA THR A 363 -18.41 6.12 -9.04
C THR A 363 -18.07 5.03 -8.03
N HIS A 364 -18.39 3.77 -8.28
CA HIS A 364 -17.85 2.65 -7.51
C HIS A 364 -17.47 1.49 -8.43
N PHE A 365 -16.41 0.76 -8.07
CA PHE A 365 -16.06 -0.47 -8.78
C PHE A 365 -17.10 -1.57 -8.54
N GLU A 366 -17.56 -2.21 -9.60
CA GLU A 366 -18.37 -3.41 -9.52
C GLU A 366 -17.49 -4.67 -9.64
N ALA A 367 -17.64 -5.62 -8.72
CA ALA A 367 -16.91 -6.88 -8.79
C ALA A 367 -17.31 -7.76 -10.00
N SER A 368 -18.52 -7.55 -10.55
CA SER A 368 -19.03 -8.19 -11.77
C SER A 368 -18.18 -7.85 -12.99
N GLU A 369 -17.71 -6.61 -13.11
CA GLU A 369 -16.89 -6.15 -14.23
C GLU A 369 -15.53 -6.84 -14.26
N VAL A 370 -14.95 -7.12 -13.08
CA VAL A 370 -13.71 -7.89 -12.93
C VAL A 370 -13.90 -9.37 -13.27
N ALA A 371 -15.07 -9.94 -12.95
CA ALA A 371 -15.38 -11.33 -13.35
C ALA A 371 -15.56 -11.48 -14.87
N ALA A 372 -16.08 -10.45 -15.54
CA ALA A 372 -16.23 -10.41 -16.99
C ALA A 372 -14.88 -10.27 -17.72
N SER A 373 -13.97 -9.41 -17.25
CA SER A 373 -12.63 -9.26 -17.83
C SER A 373 -11.79 -10.54 -17.73
N VAL A 374 -11.87 -11.25 -16.60
CA VAL A 374 -11.20 -12.55 -16.37
C VAL A 374 -11.83 -13.69 -17.21
N SER A 375 -13.03 -13.51 -17.73
CA SER A 375 -13.70 -14.47 -18.63
C SER A 375 -13.39 -14.22 -20.11
N GLY A 376 -12.99 -12.99 -20.48
CA GLY A 376 -12.66 -12.60 -21.86
C GLY A 376 -11.28 -13.04 -22.35
N ASP A 377 -10.30 -13.22 -21.46
CA ASP A 377 -8.93 -13.65 -21.81
C ASP A 377 -8.80 -15.16 -22.14
N GLY A 378 -9.94 -15.84 -22.31
CA GLY A 378 -10.03 -17.29 -22.48
C GLY A 378 -10.42 -17.78 -23.87
N ILE A 379 -10.35 -17.00 -24.96
CA ILE A 379 -10.49 -17.52 -26.34
C ILE A 379 -9.59 -16.71 -27.29
N GLY A 380 -8.31 -17.04 -27.28
CA GLY A 380 -7.33 -16.64 -28.30
C GLY A 380 -6.55 -17.86 -28.74
N GLY A 381 -7.25 -18.91 -29.17
CA GLY A 381 -6.64 -20.10 -29.73
C GLY A 381 -6.02 -19.78 -31.09
N ASP A 382 -4.69 -19.86 -31.16
CA ASP A 382 -3.90 -19.82 -32.38
C ASP A 382 -4.47 -20.79 -33.42
N GLY A 383 -5.17 -20.24 -34.41
CA GLY A 383 -5.48 -20.92 -35.65
C GLY A 383 -4.23 -21.00 -36.52
N PHE A 384 -3.33 -21.94 -36.22
CA PHE A 384 -2.37 -22.43 -37.21
C PHE A 384 -3.14 -23.22 -38.26
N GLY A 385 -3.55 -22.51 -39.32
CA GLY A 385 -4.05 -23.11 -40.55
C GLY A 385 -2.97 -23.97 -41.18
N GLY A 386 -3.22 -25.27 -41.21
CA GLY A 386 -2.52 -26.19 -42.09
C GLY A 386 -3.10 -26.09 -43.50
N ASP A 387 -2.25 -25.75 -44.46
CA ASP A 387 -2.38 -25.95 -45.89
C ASP A 387 -0.94 -26.19 -46.38
N GLY A 388 -0.57 -27.17 -47.20
CA GLY A 388 -1.27 -28.25 -47.87
C GLY A 388 -0.20 -29.08 -48.60
N ILE A 389 -0.40 -30.38 -48.71
CA ILE A 389 0.36 -31.24 -49.62
C ILE A 389 -0.28 -31.12 -51.01
N GLY A 390 0.51 -30.74 -52.01
CA GLY A 390 0.15 -30.81 -53.44
C GLY A 390 1.38 -30.55 -54.30
N GLY A 391 1.91 -31.59 -54.94
CA GLY A 391 3.20 -31.58 -55.63
C GLY A 391 3.25 -30.91 -56.99
N ASN A 392 4.48 -30.65 -57.45
CA ASN A 392 4.92 -30.80 -58.84
C ASN A 392 6.46 -30.63 -58.89
N GLY A 393 7.16 -31.51 -59.64
CA GLY A 393 8.59 -31.38 -59.95
C GLY A 393 9.44 -32.55 -59.52
#